data_AF-A0A6G3D771-F1
#
_entry.id   AF-A0A6G3D771-F1
#
_cell.length_a   1.000
_cell.length_b   1.000
_cell.length_c   1.000
_cell.angle_alpha   90.00
_cell.angle_beta   90.00
_cell.angle_gamma   90.00
#
_symmetry.space_group_name_H-M   'P 1'
#
loop_
_entity.id
_entity.type
_entity.pdbx_description
1 polymer ?
#
loop_
_entity_poly.entity_id
_entity_poly.type
_entity_poly.pdbx_seq_one_letter_code
_entity_poly.pdbx_strand_id
1 'polypeptide(L)'
;AGGQEQQARYLVGCDGGRSTVRSLAGFDFVGTDPLFTGYAAQVTFADRDQLPLGFHLTDNGMYLRTPFPGHVGMMDFDGGAFDRSQPLTREHLQEVLRRITGTDVTLSEVHLASSFTDRAMQTTTYRDGRVLLAGDAAHIHSPLGGQGLNLGIGDAVNLGWKLAAVARGTAPEGLLDTYTSERHPVGAAVLDWSRAQVATMKPGPNSPALRKLVHELLSTTDGTTLAYRRTAGLFNRYDLGDPHPLVGSTAPDFCFEDGTRLGDLLRHGRGVLLDFGADETLRSAAKSHQDQIVYRSGPARNALGFTAVLVRPDGVVAWTAAEDRDPSSFQQAATRWFTPAQY
;
A
#
# COMPACT_ATOMS: atom_id res chain seq x y z
N ALA A 1 8.41 23.86 14.33
CA ALA A 1 8.78 24.12 15.74
C ALA A 1 10.14 24.80 15.77
N GLY A 2 10.31 25.88 16.54
CA GLY A 2 11.60 26.55 16.76
C GLY A 2 11.88 27.83 15.94
N GLY A 3 10.97 28.27 15.07
CA GLY A 3 11.18 29.48 14.24
C GLY A 3 12.36 29.39 13.26
N GLN A 4 12.91 28.19 13.05
CA GLN A 4 14.01 27.97 12.12
C GLN A 4 13.44 27.70 10.72
N GLU A 5 13.98 28.42 9.74
CA GLU A 5 13.67 28.23 8.33
C GLU A 5 14.75 27.34 7.68
N GLN A 6 14.32 26.40 6.84
CA GLN A 6 15.21 25.57 6.04
C GLN A 6 14.78 25.62 4.58
N GLN A 7 15.75 25.84 3.69
CA GLN A 7 15.53 25.81 2.24
C GLN A 7 15.93 24.44 1.68
N ALA A 8 15.05 23.85 0.89
CA ALA A 8 15.28 22.58 0.19
C ALA A 8 14.73 22.65 -1.24
N ARG A 9 15.25 21.81 -2.13
CA ARG A 9 14.77 21.73 -3.52
C ARG A 9 13.38 21.07 -3.62
N TYR A 10 13.03 20.23 -2.65
CA TYR A 10 11.77 19.49 -2.59
C TYR A 10 11.38 19.29 -1.12
N LEU A 11 10.07 19.20 -0.87
CA LEU A 11 9.48 18.86 0.42
C LEU A 11 8.54 17.66 0.23
N VAL A 12 8.66 16.63 1.07
CA VAL A 12 7.75 15.49 1.08
C VAL A 12 7.04 15.42 2.43
N GLY A 13 5.71 15.57 2.42
CA GLY A 13 4.86 15.38 3.60
C GLY A 13 4.63 13.91 3.87
N CYS A 14 5.26 13.41 4.93
CA CYS A 14 5.07 12.06 5.49
C CYS A 14 4.53 12.15 6.93
N ASP A 15 3.74 13.18 7.22
CA ASP A 15 3.35 13.66 8.55
C ASP A 15 1.95 13.21 8.99
N GLY A 16 1.49 12.08 8.42
CA GLY A 16 0.30 11.35 8.88
C GLY A 16 -1.04 11.91 8.40
N GLY A 17 -2.14 11.28 8.84
CA GLY A 17 -3.51 11.59 8.39
C GLY A 17 -3.95 13.04 8.60
N ARG A 18 -3.33 13.75 9.55
CA ARG A 18 -3.56 15.18 9.84
C ARG A 18 -2.41 16.06 9.33
N SER A 19 -1.89 15.70 8.16
CA SER A 19 -0.74 16.33 7.53
C SER A 19 -0.87 17.86 7.50
N THR A 20 0.11 18.50 8.14
CA THR A 20 0.32 19.95 8.08
C THR A 20 0.78 20.33 6.68
N VAL A 21 1.66 19.51 6.06
CA VAL A 21 2.13 19.76 4.70
C VAL A 21 0.96 19.77 3.71
N ARG A 22 0.08 18.76 3.75
CA ARG A 22 -1.12 18.70 2.90
C ARG A 22 -1.98 19.96 3.04
N SER A 23 -2.25 20.37 4.29
CA SER A 23 -3.09 21.53 4.57
C SER A 23 -2.47 22.84 4.13
N LEU A 24 -1.18 23.06 4.41
CA LEU A 24 -0.50 24.32 4.09
C LEU A 24 -0.20 24.46 2.60
N ALA A 25 0.03 23.34 1.90
CA ALA A 25 0.25 23.33 0.46
C ALA A 25 -1.06 23.30 -0.35
N GLY A 26 -2.22 23.25 0.29
CA GLY A 26 -3.52 23.39 -0.40
C GLY A 26 -3.97 22.15 -1.18
N PHE A 27 -3.53 20.95 -0.80
CA PHE A 27 -4.02 19.73 -1.41
C PHE A 27 -5.45 19.43 -0.95
N ASP A 28 -6.36 19.21 -1.91
CA ASP A 28 -7.70 18.71 -1.63
C ASP A 28 -7.63 17.32 -1.00
N PHE A 29 -8.51 17.04 -0.04
CA PHE A 29 -8.61 15.74 0.61
C PHE A 29 -10.06 15.27 0.58
N VAL A 30 -10.35 14.32 -0.32
CA VAL A 30 -11.72 13.96 -0.72
C VAL A 30 -11.99 12.48 -0.44
N GLY A 31 -13.24 12.14 -0.18
CA GLY A 31 -13.62 10.77 0.15
C GLY A 31 -14.93 10.65 0.91
N THR A 32 -14.98 9.72 1.85
CA THR A 32 -16.20 9.39 2.61
C THR A 32 -16.00 9.61 4.10
N ASP A 33 -17.02 10.18 4.72
CA ASP A 33 -17.18 10.27 6.16
C ASP A 33 -17.37 8.86 6.78
N PRO A 34 -17.11 8.71 8.10
CA PRO A 34 -17.06 7.40 8.72
C PRO A 34 -18.44 6.80 8.98
N LEU A 35 -18.49 5.48 9.00
CA LEU A 35 -19.65 4.68 9.42
C LEU A 35 -19.50 4.16 10.86
N PHE A 36 -18.28 4.12 11.40
CA PHE A 36 -18.04 3.63 12.76
C PHE A 36 -16.96 4.40 13.53
N THR A 37 -17.02 4.29 14.85
CA THR A 37 -15.88 4.45 15.75
C THR A 37 -15.32 3.07 16.10
N GLY A 38 -14.03 2.88 15.80
CA GLY A 38 -13.26 1.70 16.13
C GLY A 38 -12.45 1.93 17.39
N TYR A 39 -12.23 0.87 18.16
CA TYR A 39 -11.45 0.90 19.38
C TYR A 39 -10.42 -0.21 19.34
N ALA A 40 -9.18 0.11 19.69
CA ALA A 40 -8.13 -0.84 19.99
C ALA A 40 -7.66 -0.59 21.42
N ALA A 41 -7.78 -1.60 22.28
CA ALA A 41 -7.47 -1.45 23.69
C ALA A 41 -6.75 -2.67 24.27
N GLN A 42 -5.88 -2.38 25.25
CA GLN A 42 -5.27 -3.35 26.15
C GLN A 42 -5.90 -3.15 27.53
N VAL A 43 -6.64 -4.15 28.00
CA VAL A 43 -7.49 -4.08 29.20
C VAL A 43 -7.28 -5.28 30.12
N THR A 44 -7.66 -5.14 31.39
CA THR A 44 -7.82 -6.28 32.29
C THR A 44 -9.30 -6.64 32.37
N PHE A 45 -9.64 -7.89 32.01
CA PHE A 45 -10.97 -8.45 32.18
C PHE A 45 -11.12 -9.06 33.58
N ALA A 46 -12.25 -8.80 34.25
CA ALA A 46 -12.60 -9.53 35.46
C ALA A 46 -13.14 -10.93 35.14
N ASP A 47 -13.76 -11.10 33.97
CA ASP A 47 -14.59 -12.24 33.55
C ASP A 47 -14.38 -12.63 32.09
N ARG A 48 -13.10 -12.83 31.70
CA ARG A 48 -12.65 -13.05 30.32
C ARG A 48 -13.25 -14.24 29.57
N ASP A 49 -13.74 -15.25 30.29
CA ASP A 49 -14.15 -16.52 29.70
C ASP A 49 -15.49 -16.42 28.97
N GLN A 50 -16.21 -15.30 29.14
CA GLN A 50 -17.46 -15.03 28.44
C GLN A 50 -17.25 -14.63 26.97
N LEU A 51 -16.04 -14.21 26.58
CA LEU A 51 -15.74 -13.75 25.22
C LEU A 51 -14.81 -14.74 24.49
N PRO A 52 -15.31 -15.46 23.45
CA PRO A 52 -14.47 -16.35 22.65
C PRO A 52 -13.41 -15.60 21.85
N LEU A 53 -12.30 -16.29 21.55
CA LEU A 53 -11.23 -15.79 20.67
C LEU A 53 -11.73 -15.61 19.23
N GLY A 54 -11.11 -14.67 18.51
CA GLY A 54 -11.35 -14.42 17.09
C GLY A 54 -12.20 -13.19 16.80
N PHE A 55 -12.57 -13.06 15.52
CA PHE A 55 -13.47 -12.02 15.02
C PHE A 55 -14.92 -12.46 15.18
N HIS A 56 -15.74 -11.59 15.75
CA HIS A 56 -17.16 -11.85 16.01
C HIS A 56 -17.97 -10.68 15.50
N LEU A 57 -18.81 -10.97 14.50
CA LEU A 57 -19.80 -10.03 13.98
C LEU A 57 -21.11 -10.26 14.73
N THR A 58 -21.67 -9.19 15.29
CA THR A 58 -22.92 -9.23 16.05
C THR A 58 -23.96 -8.32 15.39
N ASP A 59 -25.19 -8.37 15.90
CA ASP A 59 -26.26 -7.47 15.42
C ASP A 59 -26.03 -6.01 15.84
N ASN A 60 -25.07 -5.76 16.74
CA ASN A 60 -24.76 -4.44 17.29
C ASN A 60 -23.37 -3.92 16.89
N GLY A 61 -22.56 -4.70 16.16
CA GLY A 61 -21.23 -4.28 15.71
C GLY A 61 -20.28 -5.44 15.45
N MET A 62 -18.99 -5.22 15.74
CA MET A 62 -17.97 -6.26 15.67
C MET A 62 -17.04 -6.15 16.88
N TYR A 63 -16.61 -7.29 17.41
CA TYR A 63 -15.45 -7.31 18.30
C TYR A 63 -14.40 -8.36 17.86
N LEU A 64 -13.16 -8.12 18.26
CA LEU A 64 -12.02 -9.00 18.07
C LEU A 64 -11.40 -9.26 19.44
N ARG A 65 -11.39 -10.52 19.88
CA ARG A 65 -10.62 -10.94 21.05
C ARG A 65 -9.39 -11.69 20.55
N THR A 66 -8.21 -11.12 20.75
CA THR A 66 -6.97 -11.73 20.26
C THR A 66 -6.40 -12.75 21.27
N PRO A 67 -5.47 -13.62 20.86
CA PRO A 67 -4.72 -14.48 21.78
C PRO A 67 -3.81 -13.69 22.74
N PHE A 68 -3.51 -12.42 22.44
CA PHE A 68 -2.69 -11.59 23.31
C PHE A 68 -3.49 -11.16 24.55
N PRO A 69 -2.96 -11.37 25.77
CA PRO A 69 -3.67 -11.04 27.00
C PRO A 69 -4.18 -9.59 26.99
N GLY A 70 -5.47 -9.42 27.26
CA GLY A 70 -6.10 -8.11 27.40
C GLY A 70 -6.34 -7.34 26.11
N HIS A 71 -5.94 -7.84 24.94
CA HIS A 71 -6.10 -7.12 23.68
C HIS A 71 -7.48 -7.34 23.07
N VAL A 72 -8.24 -6.26 22.95
CA VAL A 72 -9.58 -6.23 22.37
C VAL A 72 -9.70 -5.16 21.29
N GLY A 73 -10.33 -5.53 20.18
CA GLY A 73 -10.77 -4.62 19.14
C GLY A 73 -12.30 -4.54 19.12
N MET A 74 -12.85 -3.36 18.86
CA MET A 74 -14.30 -3.14 18.74
C MET A 74 -14.59 -2.22 17.56
N MET A 75 -15.74 -2.41 16.91
CA MET A 75 -16.30 -1.49 15.92
C MET A 75 -17.75 -1.21 16.29
N ASP A 76 -18.00 0.05 16.64
CA ASP A 76 -19.32 0.58 16.98
C ASP A 76 -19.80 1.46 15.83
N PHE A 77 -20.86 1.06 15.15
CA PHE A 77 -21.37 1.73 13.94
C PHE A 77 -22.18 3.00 14.27
N ASP A 78 -21.55 3.91 15.00
CA ASP A 78 -22.08 5.19 15.50
C ASP A 78 -21.85 6.37 14.54
N GLY A 79 -21.39 6.11 13.30
CA GLY A 79 -21.03 7.16 12.35
C GLY A 79 -19.77 7.94 12.72
N GLY A 80 -18.88 7.37 13.55
CA GLY A 80 -17.67 8.04 14.01
C GLY A 80 -17.92 9.09 15.09
N ALA A 81 -19.10 9.09 15.72
CA ALA A 81 -19.52 10.11 16.66
C ALA A 81 -18.60 10.23 17.88
N PHE A 82 -18.00 9.12 18.34
CA PHE A 82 -17.13 9.14 19.51
C PHE A 82 -15.68 9.54 19.19
N ASP A 83 -15.13 9.22 18.00
CA ASP A 83 -13.70 9.42 17.70
C ASP A 83 -13.22 10.83 18.06
N ARG A 84 -12.29 10.90 19.03
CA ARG A 84 -11.67 12.13 19.53
C ARG A 84 -12.64 13.20 20.04
N SER A 85 -13.90 12.85 20.32
CA SER A 85 -14.89 13.75 20.92
C SER A 85 -14.62 14.00 22.42
N GLN A 86 -14.13 12.97 23.12
CA GLN A 86 -13.82 12.98 24.54
C GLN A 86 -12.77 11.91 24.89
N PRO A 87 -12.16 11.96 26.09
CA PRO A 87 -11.22 10.93 26.54
C PRO A 87 -11.83 9.52 26.58
N LEU A 88 -11.02 8.51 26.26
CA LEU A 88 -11.41 7.10 26.40
C LEU A 88 -11.33 6.69 27.87
N THR A 89 -12.49 6.38 28.47
CA THR A 89 -12.58 5.87 29.83
C THR A 89 -12.85 4.37 29.84
N ARG A 90 -12.54 3.72 30.97
CA ARG A 90 -12.85 2.31 31.20
C ARG A 90 -14.35 2.04 31.11
N GLU A 91 -15.13 2.93 31.69
CA GLU A 91 -16.60 2.86 31.73
C GLU A 91 -17.18 2.90 30.32
N HIS A 92 -16.68 3.80 29.46
CA HIS A 92 -17.10 3.89 28.06
C HIS A 92 -16.74 2.63 27.28
N LEU A 93 -15.49 2.17 27.38
CA LEU A 93 -15.06 0.95 26.68
C LEU A 93 -15.86 -0.29 27.12
N GLN A 94 -16.18 -0.39 28.42
CA GLN A 94 -17.02 -1.45 28.94
C GLN A 94 -18.45 -1.35 28.40
N GLU A 95 -19.04 -0.16 28.38
CA GLU A 95 -20.38 0.07 27.84
C GLU A 95 -20.47 -0.32 26.37
N VAL A 96 -19.51 0.14 25.54
CA VAL A 96 -19.40 -0.22 24.12
C VAL A 96 -19.26 -1.73 23.96
N LEU A 97 -18.37 -2.37 24.74
CA LEU A 97 -18.15 -3.80 24.65
C LEU A 97 -19.41 -4.59 25.01
N ARG A 98 -20.11 -4.23 26.09
CA ARG A 98 -21.39 -4.85 26.49
C ARG A 98 -22.46 -4.68 25.42
N ARG A 99 -22.59 -3.48 24.84
CA ARG A 99 -23.53 -3.21 23.74
C ARG A 99 -23.24 -4.08 22.52
N ILE A 100 -21.98 -4.14 22.08
CA ILE A 100 -21.58 -4.92 20.90
C ILE A 100 -21.77 -6.41 21.14
N THR A 101 -21.33 -6.93 22.30
CA THR A 101 -21.33 -8.36 22.61
C THR A 101 -22.67 -8.90 23.10
N GLY A 102 -23.56 -8.04 23.61
CA GLY A 102 -24.76 -8.46 24.33
C GLY A 102 -24.47 -9.20 25.63
N THR A 103 -23.25 -9.12 26.14
CA THR A 103 -22.76 -9.87 27.31
C THR A 103 -22.35 -8.90 28.42
N ASP A 104 -22.64 -9.23 29.68
CA ASP A 104 -22.32 -8.36 30.84
C ASP A 104 -20.85 -8.47 31.28
N VAL A 105 -19.92 -8.25 30.35
CA VAL A 105 -18.48 -8.32 30.59
C VAL A 105 -17.99 -7.14 31.42
N THR A 106 -17.04 -7.38 32.31
CA THR A 106 -16.48 -6.37 33.22
C THR A 106 -15.00 -6.12 32.94
N LEU A 107 -14.65 -4.84 32.74
CA LEU A 107 -13.28 -4.38 32.62
C LEU A 107 -12.82 -3.83 33.97
N SER A 108 -11.78 -4.41 34.57
CA SER A 108 -11.21 -3.88 35.81
C SER A 108 -10.25 -2.72 35.56
N GLU A 109 -9.48 -2.76 34.46
CA GLU A 109 -8.47 -1.73 34.14
C GLU A 109 -8.32 -1.52 32.63
N VAL A 110 -7.84 -0.34 32.24
CA VAL A 110 -7.43 0.02 30.87
C VAL A 110 -5.98 0.49 30.91
N HIS A 111 -5.10 -0.24 30.23
CA HIS A 111 -3.65 0.08 30.17
C HIS A 111 -3.33 1.00 28.99
N LEU A 112 -3.98 0.75 27.86
CA LEU A 112 -3.83 1.53 26.64
C LEU A 112 -5.13 1.45 25.85
N ALA A 113 -5.58 2.56 25.28
CA ALA A 113 -6.69 2.58 24.36
C ALA A 113 -6.53 3.68 23.32
N SER A 114 -6.94 3.39 22.09
CA SER A 114 -7.09 4.38 21.03
C SER A 114 -8.42 4.17 20.32
N SER A 115 -9.02 5.27 19.89
CA SER A 115 -10.11 5.30 18.93
C SER A 115 -9.57 5.58 17.53
N PHE A 116 -10.33 5.14 16.53
CA PHE A 116 -10.12 5.42 15.12
C PHE A 116 -11.45 5.39 14.37
N THR A 117 -11.44 5.79 13.11
CA THR A 117 -12.62 5.71 12.24
C THR A 117 -12.29 4.98 10.94
N ASP A 118 -13.30 4.66 10.17
CA ASP A 118 -13.19 4.14 8.80
C ASP A 118 -13.19 5.23 7.72
N ARG A 119 -12.94 6.50 8.09
CA ARG A 119 -12.80 7.59 7.13
C ARG A 119 -11.84 7.17 6.02
N ALA A 120 -12.32 7.22 4.78
CA ALA A 120 -11.57 6.83 3.61
C ALA A 120 -11.40 8.06 2.72
N MET A 121 -10.25 8.72 2.83
CA MET A 121 -9.97 10.02 2.19
C MET A 121 -8.63 9.96 1.47
N GLN A 122 -8.52 10.62 0.33
CA GLN A 122 -7.31 10.66 -0.49
C GLN A 122 -7.13 12.04 -1.11
N THR A 123 -5.88 12.43 -1.32
CA THR A 123 -5.53 13.65 -2.05
C THR A 123 -5.72 13.50 -3.55
N THR A 124 -6.24 14.52 -4.23
CA THR A 124 -6.54 14.47 -5.68
C THR A 124 -5.29 14.39 -6.57
N THR A 125 -4.13 14.78 -6.03
CA THR A 125 -2.80 14.60 -6.61
C THR A 125 -1.80 14.39 -5.48
N TYR A 126 -0.71 13.66 -5.74
CA TYR A 126 0.36 13.43 -4.76
C TYR A 126 1.54 14.38 -4.91
N ARG A 127 1.51 15.24 -5.93
CA ARG A 127 2.53 16.24 -6.24
C ARG A 127 1.86 17.55 -6.63
N ASP A 128 2.35 18.63 -6.06
CA ASP A 128 2.12 19.99 -6.50
C ASP A 128 3.47 20.73 -6.57
N GLY A 129 3.96 20.94 -7.79
CA GLY A 129 5.29 21.51 -8.05
C GLY A 129 6.42 20.73 -7.35
N ARG A 130 6.96 21.32 -6.28
CA ARG A 130 8.09 20.80 -5.49
C ARG A 130 7.66 20.22 -4.13
N VAL A 131 6.36 20.21 -3.84
CA VAL A 131 5.77 19.60 -2.64
C VAL A 131 5.10 18.29 -3.04
N LEU A 132 5.38 17.21 -2.31
CA LEU A 132 4.80 15.89 -2.53
C LEU A 132 4.25 15.34 -1.21
N LEU A 133 3.35 14.36 -1.28
CA LEU A 133 2.78 13.69 -0.12
C LEU A 133 2.93 12.17 -0.25
N ALA A 134 3.24 11.47 0.84
CA ALA A 134 3.34 10.01 0.86
C ALA A 134 2.74 9.42 2.15
N GLY A 135 2.22 8.19 2.04
CA GLY A 135 1.59 7.49 3.16
C GLY A 135 0.34 8.21 3.67
N ASP A 136 0.10 8.16 4.97
CA ASP A 136 -1.12 8.69 5.58
C ASP A 136 -1.38 10.20 5.30
N ALA A 137 -0.34 10.95 4.94
CA ALA A 137 -0.48 12.33 4.50
C ALA A 137 -1.28 12.45 3.18
N ALA A 138 -1.13 11.47 2.29
CA ALA A 138 -1.78 11.42 0.99
C ALA A 138 -3.11 10.65 1.01
N HIS A 139 -3.28 9.67 1.90
CA HIS A 139 -4.48 8.83 1.97
C HIS A 139 -4.70 8.24 3.37
N ILE A 140 -5.95 8.15 3.82
CA ILE A 140 -6.33 7.44 5.05
C ILE A 140 -7.48 6.49 4.73
N HIS A 141 -7.56 5.39 5.45
CA HIS A 141 -8.63 4.40 5.34
C HIS A 141 -8.73 3.56 6.61
N SER A 142 -9.76 2.73 6.70
CA SER A 142 -9.92 1.77 7.80
C SER A 142 -8.68 0.86 7.95
N PRO A 143 -8.22 0.53 9.17
CA PRO A 143 -7.05 -0.33 9.40
C PRO A 143 -7.29 -1.81 9.06
N LEU A 144 -8.51 -2.15 8.61
CA LEU A 144 -8.87 -3.49 8.17
C LEU A 144 -7.91 -4.03 7.10
N GLY A 145 -7.49 -5.28 7.29
CA GLY A 145 -6.52 -5.94 6.40
C GLY A 145 -5.07 -5.44 6.53
N GLY A 146 -4.77 -4.48 7.42
CA GLY A 146 -3.39 -4.06 7.72
C GLY A 146 -2.68 -3.35 6.56
N GLN A 147 -3.41 -2.63 5.71
CA GLN A 147 -2.89 -2.13 4.44
C GLN A 147 -2.23 -0.74 4.52
N GLY A 148 -2.54 0.09 5.53
CA GLY A 148 -2.11 1.50 5.56
C GLY A 148 -0.59 1.69 5.52
N LEU A 149 0.13 1.05 6.45
CA LEU A 149 1.60 1.09 6.46
C LEU A 149 2.21 0.52 5.17
N ASN A 150 1.67 -0.58 4.67
CA ASN A 150 2.13 -1.23 3.44
C ASN A 150 1.97 -0.30 2.22
N LEU A 151 0.85 0.42 2.15
CA LEU A 151 0.59 1.39 1.09
C LEU A 151 1.59 2.55 1.14
N GLY A 152 1.85 3.09 2.33
CA GLY A 152 2.86 4.15 2.54
C GLY A 152 4.30 3.71 2.23
N ILE A 153 4.68 2.48 2.56
CA ILE A 153 5.99 1.92 2.15
C ILE A 153 6.08 1.86 0.62
N GLY A 154 5.02 1.39 -0.05
CA GLY A 154 4.96 1.37 -1.51
C GLY A 154 5.12 2.76 -2.13
N ASP A 155 4.55 3.79 -1.51
CA ASP A 155 4.71 5.17 -1.94
C ASP A 155 6.15 5.67 -1.79
N ALA A 156 6.76 5.42 -0.63
CA ALA A 156 8.13 5.84 -0.36
C ALA A 156 9.14 5.16 -1.30
N VAL A 157 8.97 3.86 -1.55
CA VAL A 157 9.83 3.09 -2.47
C VAL A 157 9.65 3.57 -3.91
N ASN A 158 8.43 3.88 -4.34
CA ASN A 158 8.16 4.43 -5.68
C ASN A 158 8.74 5.84 -5.87
N LEU A 159 8.58 6.71 -4.87
CA LEU A 159 9.01 8.10 -4.94
C LEU A 159 10.53 8.25 -4.78
N GLY A 160 11.15 7.49 -3.87
CA GLY A 160 12.52 7.73 -3.43
C GLY A 160 13.53 7.74 -4.56
N TRP A 161 13.48 6.75 -5.46
CA TRP A 161 14.42 6.67 -6.58
C TRP A 161 14.17 7.76 -7.64
N LYS A 162 12.90 8.10 -7.90
CA LYS A 162 12.50 9.15 -8.85
C LYS A 162 12.96 10.52 -8.37
N LEU A 163 12.68 10.83 -7.10
CA LEU A 163 13.08 12.08 -6.47
C LEU A 163 14.59 12.21 -6.44
N ALA A 164 15.31 11.12 -6.11
CA ALA A 164 16.76 11.12 -6.11
C ALA A 164 17.34 11.35 -7.52
N ALA A 165 16.78 10.73 -8.56
CA ALA A 165 17.21 10.91 -9.94
C ALA A 165 16.99 12.35 -10.44
N VAL A 166 15.79 12.91 -10.18
CA VAL A 166 15.47 14.30 -10.56
C VAL A 166 16.31 15.30 -9.76
N ALA A 167 16.48 15.10 -8.45
CA ALA A 167 17.26 16.00 -7.61
C ALA A 167 18.75 16.05 -7.99
N ARG A 168 19.29 14.94 -8.53
CA ARG A 168 20.65 14.85 -9.09
C ARG A 168 20.77 15.33 -10.54
N GLY A 169 19.65 15.62 -11.22
CA GLY A 169 19.65 15.97 -12.64
C GLY A 169 19.93 14.79 -13.58
N THR A 170 19.78 13.55 -13.11
CA THR A 170 19.99 12.34 -13.93
C THR A 170 18.71 11.85 -14.61
N ALA A 171 17.58 12.50 -14.36
CA ALA A 171 16.29 12.23 -14.98
C ALA A 171 15.48 13.53 -15.15
N PRO A 172 14.57 13.60 -16.15
CA PRO A 172 13.70 14.75 -16.34
C PRO A 172 12.69 14.93 -15.20
N GLU A 173 12.23 16.16 -14.95
CA GLU A 173 11.20 16.44 -13.93
C GLU A 173 9.89 15.67 -14.18
N GLY A 174 9.59 15.32 -15.44
CA GLY A 174 8.45 14.50 -15.82
C GLY A 174 8.46 13.08 -15.21
N LEU A 175 9.62 12.58 -14.78
CA LEU A 175 9.70 11.32 -14.05
C LEU A 175 8.94 11.41 -12.71
N LEU A 176 8.98 12.56 -12.03
CA LEU A 176 8.25 12.76 -10.77
C LEU A 176 6.73 12.83 -10.98
N ASP A 177 6.23 13.23 -12.15
CA ASP A 177 4.79 13.23 -12.44
C ASP A 177 4.21 11.81 -12.46
N THR A 178 5.05 10.83 -12.79
CA THR A 178 4.66 9.42 -12.74
C THR A 178 4.35 8.94 -11.32
N TYR A 179 4.78 9.66 -10.28
CA TYR A 179 4.45 9.30 -8.89
C TYR A 179 2.94 9.36 -8.65
N THR A 180 2.29 10.46 -9.02
CA THR A 180 0.83 10.60 -8.91
C THR A 180 0.14 9.57 -9.79
N SER A 181 0.52 9.46 -11.08
CA SER A 181 -0.18 8.56 -12.02
C SER A 181 -0.05 7.08 -11.66
N GLU A 182 1.02 6.68 -10.98
CA GLU A 182 1.23 5.29 -10.55
C GLU A 182 0.62 5.00 -9.18
N ARG A 183 0.78 5.89 -8.20
CA ARG A 183 0.43 5.62 -6.80
C ARG A 183 -0.95 6.06 -6.39
N HIS A 184 -1.50 7.10 -7.02
CA HIS A 184 -2.86 7.54 -6.74
C HIS A 184 -3.91 6.45 -7.05
N PRO A 185 -3.90 5.77 -8.21
CA PRO A 185 -4.86 4.69 -8.49
C PRO A 185 -4.76 3.51 -7.51
N VAL A 186 -3.55 3.22 -7.01
CA VAL A 186 -3.35 2.18 -6.00
C VAL A 186 -3.99 2.58 -4.67
N GLY A 187 -3.79 3.83 -4.22
CA GLY A 187 -4.45 4.35 -3.03
C GLY A 187 -5.98 4.29 -3.14
N ALA A 188 -6.52 4.72 -4.28
CA ALA A 188 -7.97 4.68 -4.53
C ALA A 188 -8.53 3.26 -4.43
N ALA A 189 -7.84 2.27 -5.03
CA ALA A 189 -8.24 0.87 -4.98
C ALA A 189 -8.23 0.29 -3.55
N VAL A 190 -7.26 0.69 -2.72
CA VAL A 190 -7.20 0.28 -1.30
C VAL A 190 -8.34 0.91 -0.50
N LEU A 191 -8.64 2.19 -0.74
CA LEU A 191 -9.77 2.87 -0.11
C LEU A 191 -11.10 2.17 -0.45
N ASP A 192 -11.34 1.85 -1.72
CA ASP A 192 -12.55 1.13 -2.14
C ASP A 192 -12.64 -0.27 -1.54
N TRP A 193 -11.52 -0.99 -1.50
CA TRP A 193 -11.47 -2.30 -0.84
C TRP A 193 -11.81 -2.19 0.65
N SER A 194 -11.26 -1.18 1.35
CA SER A 194 -11.57 -0.94 2.76
C SER A 194 -13.05 -0.60 2.98
N ARG A 195 -13.65 0.25 2.14
CA ARG A 195 -15.09 0.58 2.19
C ARG A 195 -15.96 -0.65 2.01
N ALA A 196 -15.61 -1.54 1.07
CA ALA A 196 -16.32 -2.78 0.84
C ALA A 196 -16.27 -3.73 2.06
N GLN A 197 -15.12 -3.81 2.72
CA GLN A 197 -14.98 -4.58 3.97
C GLN A 197 -15.89 -4.01 5.07
N VAL A 198 -15.86 -2.70 5.27
CA VAL A 198 -16.71 -2.04 6.28
C VAL A 198 -18.20 -2.25 5.98
N ALA A 199 -18.62 -2.05 4.73
CA ALA A 199 -20.00 -2.24 4.32
C ALA A 199 -20.49 -3.68 4.55
N THR A 200 -19.61 -4.68 4.36
CA THR A 200 -19.92 -6.09 4.62
C THR A 200 -20.10 -6.39 6.11
N MET A 201 -19.38 -5.69 6.97
CA MET A 201 -19.43 -5.89 8.44
C MET A 201 -20.50 -5.05 9.14
N LYS A 202 -21.00 -3.98 8.51
CA LYS A 202 -22.03 -3.11 9.07
C LYS A 202 -23.28 -3.91 9.47
N PRO A 203 -23.78 -3.79 10.71
CA PRO A 203 -25.03 -4.40 11.12
C PRO A 203 -26.23 -3.85 10.35
N GLY A 204 -27.25 -4.69 10.17
CA GLY A 204 -28.46 -4.35 9.43
C GLY A 204 -29.28 -5.57 9.04
N PRO A 205 -30.57 -5.41 8.71
CA PRO A 205 -31.48 -6.52 8.43
C PRO A 205 -31.03 -7.39 7.26
N ASN A 206 -30.34 -6.81 6.27
CA ASN A 206 -29.86 -7.51 5.08
C ASN A 206 -28.39 -7.97 5.20
N SER A 207 -27.67 -7.53 6.23
CA SER A 207 -26.24 -7.81 6.38
C SER A 207 -25.92 -9.31 6.52
N PRO A 208 -26.72 -10.14 7.23
CA PRO A 208 -26.48 -11.59 7.25
C PRO A 208 -26.51 -12.23 5.86
N ALA A 209 -27.44 -11.80 4.99
CA ALA A 209 -27.54 -12.31 3.62
C ALA A 209 -26.35 -11.89 2.76
N LEU A 210 -25.91 -10.62 2.87
CA LEU A 210 -24.71 -10.14 2.19
C LEU A 210 -23.46 -10.92 2.63
N ARG A 211 -23.29 -11.13 3.95
CA ARG A 211 -22.16 -11.88 4.49
C ARG A 211 -22.15 -13.33 4.01
N LYS A 212 -23.31 -13.98 3.94
CA LYS A 212 -23.44 -15.34 3.38
C LYS A 212 -22.97 -15.37 1.93
N LEU A 213 -23.43 -14.44 1.09
CA LEU A 213 -22.99 -14.36 -0.31
C LEU A 213 -21.48 -14.16 -0.42
N VAL A 214 -20.92 -13.20 0.34
CA VAL A 214 -19.46 -12.96 0.34
C VAL A 214 -18.70 -14.21 0.81
N HIS A 215 -19.19 -14.91 1.83
CA HIS A 215 -18.57 -16.14 2.31
C HIS A 215 -18.59 -17.27 1.27
N GLU A 216 -19.70 -17.45 0.57
CA GLU A 216 -19.82 -18.44 -0.52
C GLU A 216 -18.82 -18.14 -1.65
N LEU A 217 -18.69 -16.87 -2.05
CA LEU A 217 -17.70 -16.46 -3.04
C LEU A 217 -16.28 -16.72 -2.55
N LEU A 218 -15.96 -16.34 -1.31
CA LEU A 218 -14.65 -16.55 -0.72
C LEU A 218 -14.30 -18.03 -0.54
N SER A 219 -15.29 -18.92 -0.43
CA SER A 219 -15.06 -20.36 -0.32
C SER A 219 -14.64 -21.02 -1.64
N THR A 220 -14.64 -20.26 -2.74
CA THR A 220 -14.07 -20.69 -4.02
C THR A 220 -12.58 -20.35 -4.12
N THR A 221 -11.83 -21.11 -4.92
CA THR A 221 -10.43 -20.81 -5.22
C THR A 221 -10.26 -19.42 -5.81
N ASP A 222 -11.13 -19.04 -6.76
CA ASP A 222 -11.04 -17.74 -7.45
C ASP A 222 -11.38 -16.58 -6.51
N GLY A 223 -12.38 -16.74 -5.65
CA GLY A 223 -12.75 -15.73 -4.65
C GLY A 223 -11.70 -15.55 -3.56
N THR A 224 -11.19 -16.64 -2.98
CA THR A 224 -10.05 -16.58 -2.05
C THR A 224 -8.84 -15.94 -2.71
N THR A 225 -8.54 -16.33 -3.95
CA THR A 225 -7.46 -15.76 -4.74
C THR A 225 -7.68 -14.26 -4.88
N LEU A 226 -8.82 -13.80 -5.40
CA LEU A 226 -9.14 -12.36 -5.52
C LEU A 226 -8.94 -11.58 -4.20
N ALA A 227 -9.41 -12.10 -3.07
CA ALA A 227 -9.30 -11.43 -1.78
C ALA A 227 -7.86 -11.38 -1.25
N TYR A 228 -7.13 -12.50 -1.33
CA TYR A 228 -5.70 -12.55 -0.98
C TYR A 228 -4.92 -11.55 -1.82
N ARG A 229 -5.21 -11.55 -3.12
CA ARG A 229 -4.64 -10.67 -4.12
C ARG A 229 -4.84 -9.19 -3.75
N ARG A 230 -6.07 -8.76 -3.47
CA ARG A 230 -6.35 -7.38 -3.03
C ARG A 230 -5.64 -7.00 -1.73
N THR A 231 -5.56 -7.93 -0.78
CA THR A 231 -4.99 -7.66 0.56
C THR A 231 -3.45 -7.63 0.55
N ALA A 232 -2.80 -8.47 -0.25
CA ALA A 232 -1.34 -8.59 -0.29
C ALA A 232 -0.63 -7.51 -1.11
N GLY A 233 -1.36 -6.67 -1.86
CA GLY A 233 -0.78 -5.64 -2.73
C GLY A 233 -0.09 -6.16 -4.00
N LEU A 234 -0.09 -7.47 -4.24
CA LEU A 234 0.55 -8.17 -5.37
C LEU A 234 -0.08 -7.86 -6.76
N PHE A 235 -1.09 -7.00 -6.83
CA PHE A 235 -1.92 -6.72 -8.03
C PHE A 235 -1.70 -5.34 -8.60
N ASN A 236 -0.86 -4.56 -7.95
CA ASN A 236 -0.57 -3.23 -8.41
C ASN A 236 0.24 -3.35 -9.69
N ARG A 237 -0.46 -3.10 -10.81
CA ARG A 237 0.13 -2.95 -12.12
C ARG A 237 -0.01 -1.51 -12.54
N TYR A 238 1.11 -0.84 -12.72
CA TYR A 238 1.13 0.48 -13.31
C TYR A 238 0.85 0.40 -14.80
N ASP A 239 0.03 1.31 -15.33
CA ASP A 239 -0.11 1.44 -16.77
C ASP A 239 1.13 2.16 -17.32
N LEU A 240 2.04 1.37 -17.89
CA LEU A 240 3.25 1.90 -18.53
C LEU A 240 3.10 2.00 -20.05
N GLY A 241 1.90 1.77 -20.60
CA GLY A 241 1.63 1.81 -22.05
C GLY A 241 2.01 0.52 -22.80
N ASP A 242 2.24 -0.57 -22.08
CA ASP A 242 2.58 -1.88 -22.64
C ASP A 242 1.44 -2.88 -22.32
N PRO A 243 0.92 -3.65 -23.29
CA PRO A 243 -0.13 -4.63 -23.03
C PRO A 243 0.35 -5.85 -22.26
N HIS A 244 1.67 -6.09 -22.17
CA HIS A 244 2.22 -7.27 -21.52
C HIS A 244 1.90 -7.26 -20.01
N PRO A 245 1.34 -8.35 -19.44
CA PRO A 245 0.82 -8.36 -18.07
C PRO A 245 1.88 -8.17 -16.98
N LEU A 246 3.13 -8.56 -17.27
CA LEU A 246 4.23 -8.37 -16.34
C LEU A 246 4.73 -6.91 -16.31
N VAL A 247 4.62 -6.17 -17.42
CA VAL A 247 5.05 -4.77 -17.46
C VAL A 247 4.12 -3.93 -16.60
N GLY A 248 4.71 -3.12 -15.72
CA GLY A 248 4.02 -2.36 -14.69
C GLY A 248 3.79 -3.12 -13.38
N SER A 249 4.02 -4.44 -13.35
CA SER A 249 3.84 -5.28 -12.16
C SER A 249 5.17 -5.48 -11.41
N THR A 250 5.08 -5.90 -10.14
CA THR A 250 6.26 -6.34 -9.38
C THR A 250 6.93 -7.53 -10.05
N ALA A 251 8.24 -7.46 -10.21
CA ALA A 251 9.03 -8.55 -10.78
C ALA A 251 9.08 -9.76 -9.83
N PRO A 252 8.94 -11.00 -10.36
CA PRO A 252 9.36 -12.19 -9.63
C PRO A 252 10.82 -12.07 -9.20
N ASP A 253 11.16 -12.67 -8.06
CA ASP A 253 12.56 -12.76 -7.61
C ASP A 253 13.32 -13.80 -8.47
N PHE A 254 13.56 -13.44 -9.73
CA PHE A 254 14.26 -14.28 -10.70
C PHE A 254 15.60 -14.73 -10.13
N CYS A 255 15.91 -16.01 -10.28
CA CYS A 255 17.07 -16.65 -9.72
C CYS A 255 17.89 -17.31 -10.84
N PHE A 256 19.16 -16.92 -10.95
CA PHE A 256 20.12 -17.51 -11.88
C PHE A 256 20.58 -18.89 -11.37
N GLU A 257 21.13 -19.70 -12.28
CA GLU A 257 21.68 -21.02 -11.92
C GLU A 257 22.77 -20.92 -10.83
N ASP A 258 23.59 -19.86 -10.86
CA ASP A 258 24.63 -19.59 -9.86
C ASP A 258 24.11 -19.09 -8.50
N GLY A 259 22.78 -18.99 -8.33
CA GLY A 259 22.13 -18.58 -7.09
C GLY A 259 21.93 -17.07 -6.93
N THR A 260 22.41 -16.25 -7.86
CA THR A 260 22.16 -14.80 -7.85
C THR A 260 20.66 -14.52 -7.99
N ARG A 261 20.09 -13.68 -7.12
CA ARG A 261 18.67 -13.28 -7.15
C ARG A 261 18.49 -11.83 -7.55
N LEU A 262 17.37 -11.51 -8.20
CA LEU A 262 16.98 -10.12 -8.51
C LEU A 262 16.97 -9.25 -7.23
N GLY A 263 16.44 -9.77 -6.12
CA GLY A 263 16.40 -9.06 -4.85
C GLY A 263 17.79 -8.65 -4.32
N ASP A 264 18.84 -9.42 -4.62
CA ASP A 264 20.21 -9.05 -4.26
C ASP A 264 20.73 -7.88 -5.13
N LEU A 265 20.40 -7.89 -6.42
CA LEU A 265 20.81 -6.87 -7.39
C LEU A 265 20.14 -5.51 -7.14
N LEU A 266 18.91 -5.50 -6.62
CA LEU A 266 18.13 -4.28 -6.34
C LEU A 266 18.58 -3.52 -5.09
N ARG A 267 19.42 -4.12 -4.21
CA ARG A 267 19.83 -3.51 -2.93
C ARG A 267 20.53 -2.16 -3.05
N HIS A 268 21.09 -1.86 -4.23
CA HIS A 268 21.83 -0.64 -4.50
C HIS A 268 20.95 0.49 -5.07
N GLY A 269 19.63 0.30 -5.23
CA GLY A 269 18.71 1.32 -5.72
C GLY A 269 18.95 1.72 -7.19
N ARG A 270 19.50 0.79 -7.99
CA ARG A 270 19.69 0.92 -9.44
C ARG A 270 18.65 0.08 -10.18
N GLY A 271 18.40 0.43 -11.45
CA GLY A 271 17.68 -0.47 -12.34
C GLY A 271 18.47 -1.76 -12.58
N VAL A 272 17.79 -2.82 -13.00
CA VAL A 272 18.42 -4.11 -13.29
C VAL A 272 17.93 -4.60 -14.65
N LEU A 273 18.85 -4.83 -15.58
CA LEU A 273 18.58 -5.56 -16.82
C LEU A 273 19.01 -7.01 -16.65
N LEU A 274 18.03 -7.91 -16.60
CA LEU A 274 18.24 -9.35 -16.62
C LEU A 274 18.20 -9.83 -18.06
N ASP A 275 19.26 -10.51 -18.49
CA ASP A 275 19.36 -11.12 -19.82
C ASP A 275 19.58 -12.63 -19.67
N PHE A 276 18.54 -13.39 -19.99
CA PHE A 276 18.56 -14.85 -19.86
C PHE A 276 19.14 -15.54 -21.09
N GLY A 277 19.26 -14.82 -22.21
CA GLY A 277 19.78 -15.32 -23.49
C GLY A 277 21.25 -14.97 -23.78
N ALA A 278 21.85 -14.06 -23.00
CA ALA A 278 23.19 -13.51 -23.22
C ALA A 278 23.33 -12.81 -24.58
N ASP A 279 22.35 -11.97 -24.92
CA ASP A 279 22.29 -11.17 -26.14
C ASP A 279 23.35 -10.05 -26.13
N GLU A 280 24.27 -10.10 -27.10
CA GLU A 280 25.37 -9.13 -27.21
C GLU A 280 24.88 -7.71 -27.57
N THR A 281 23.72 -7.58 -28.23
CA THR A 281 23.11 -6.28 -28.52
C THR A 281 22.59 -5.63 -27.24
N LEU A 282 21.91 -6.39 -26.38
CA LEU A 282 21.47 -5.92 -25.05
C LEU A 282 22.66 -5.61 -24.15
N ARG A 283 23.69 -6.46 -24.14
CA ARG A 283 24.94 -6.19 -23.41
C ARG A 283 25.54 -4.86 -23.82
N SER A 284 25.61 -4.60 -25.12
CA SER A 284 26.18 -3.36 -25.67
C SER A 284 25.32 -2.14 -25.34
N ALA A 285 24.00 -2.25 -25.46
CA ALA A 285 23.08 -1.17 -25.09
C ALA A 285 23.15 -0.84 -23.59
N ALA A 286 23.24 -1.85 -22.72
CA ALA A 286 23.32 -1.66 -21.27
C ALA A 286 24.58 -0.91 -20.82
N LYS A 287 25.71 -1.03 -21.55
CA LYS A 287 26.94 -0.26 -21.27
C LYS A 287 26.71 1.25 -21.26
N SER A 288 25.80 1.74 -22.11
CA SER A 288 25.47 3.18 -22.17
C SER A 288 24.74 3.69 -20.92
N HIS A 289 24.21 2.79 -20.08
CA HIS A 289 23.47 3.10 -18.86
C HIS A 289 24.09 2.49 -17.59
N GLN A 290 25.37 2.10 -17.61
CA GLN A 290 26.03 1.33 -16.54
C GLN A 290 25.97 1.98 -15.13
N ASP A 291 25.87 3.31 -15.06
CA ASP A 291 25.78 4.04 -13.80
C ASP A 291 24.40 3.88 -13.14
N GLN A 292 23.37 3.60 -13.94
CA GLN A 292 21.96 3.58 -13.52
C GLN A 292 21.36 2.17 -13.58
N ILE A 293 21.90 1.29 -14.43
CA ILE A 293 21.39 -0.06 -14.68
C ILE A 293 22.49 -1.08 -14.41
N VAL A 294 22.19 -2.04 -13.54
CA VAL A 294 22.99 -3.26 -13.35
C VAL A 294 22.62 -4.25 -14.44
N TYR A 295 23.59 -4.62 -15.26
CA TYR A 295 23.42 -5.67 -16.25
C TYR A 295 23.79 -7.03 -15.66
N ARG A 296 22.91 -8.02 -15.82
CA ARG A 296 23.17 -9.40 -15.41
C ARG A 296 22.72 -10.37 -16.49
N SER A 297 23.67 -11.13 -17.04
CA SER A 297 23.42 -12.17 -18.03
C SER A 297 23.64 -13.59 -17.48
N GLY A 298 22.85 -14.56 -17.96
CA GLY A 298 23.05 -15.99 -17.70
C GLY A 298 21.75 -16.78 -17.62
N PRO A 299 21.82 -18.12 -17.56
CA PRO A 299 20.62 -18.94 -17.46
C PRO A 299 19.91 -18.70 -16.12
N ALA A 300 18.59 -18.49 -16.18
CA ALA A 300 17.71 -18.48 -15.02
C ALA A 300 17.15 -19.88 -14.77
N ARG A 301 16.99 -20.26 -13.50
CA ARG A 301 16.33 -21.50 -13.08
C ARG A 301 14.91 -21.60 -13.63
N ASN A 302 14.25 -20.44 -13.74
CA ASN A 302 12.97 -20.30 -14.41
C ASN A 302 12.84 -18.86 -14.95
N ALA A 303 12.98 -18.69 -16.26
CA ALA A 303 12.84 -17.41 -16.94
C ALA A 303 11.37 -17.05 -17.26
N LEU A 304 10.40 -17.93 -16.97
CA LEU A 304 8.98 -17.74 -17.27
C LEU A 304 8.68 -17.41 -18.75
N GLY A 305 9.52 -17.88 -19.67
CA GLY A 305 9.41 -17.61 -21.11
C GLY A 305 9.97 -16.26 -21.56
N PHE A 306 10.61 -15.49 -20.67
CA PHE A 306 11.29 -14.25 -21.04
C PHE A 306 12.71 -14.51 -21.51
N THR A 307 13.17 -13.71 -22.48
CA THR A 307 14.58 -13.66 -22.90
C THR A 307 15.33 -12.55 -22.16
N ALA A 308 14.65 -11.44 -21.84
CA ALA A 308 15.20 -10.39 -20.99
C ALA A 308 14.11 -9.61 -20.24
N VAL A 309 14.47 -8.97 -19.13
CA VAL A 309 13.57 -8.15 -18.30
C VAL A 309 14.33 -6.94 -17.76
N LEU A 310 13.77 -5.74 -17.96
CA LEU A 310 14.24 -4.51 -17.32
C LEU A 310 13.37 -4.19 -16.10
N VAL A 311 14.00 -4.10 -14.94
CA VAL A 311 13.36 -3.84 -13.66
C VAL A 311 13.83 -2.48 -13.12
N ARG A 312 12.88 -1.66 -12.66
CA ARG A 312 13.14 -0.38 -11.99
C ARG A 312 13.72 -0.57 -10.59
N PRO A 313 14.30 0.49 -9.99
CA PRO A 313 14.81 0.43 -8.61
C PRO A 313 13.76 0.04 -7.56
N ASP A 314 12.47 0.23 -7.84
CA ASP A 314 11.36 -0.18 -6.98
C ASP A 314 10.87 -1.63 -7.23
N GLY A 315 11.60 -2.41 -8.04
CA GLY A 315 11.25 -3.80 -8.33
C GLY A 315 10.13 -3.97 -9.35
N VAL A 316 9.67 -2.89 -9.99
CA VAL A 316 8.63 -2.95 -11.03
C VAL A 316 9.25 -3.21 -12.40
N VAL A 317 8.65 -4.13 -13.16
CA VAL A 317 9.08 -4.42 -14.53
C VAL A 317 8.69 -3.25 -15.44
N ALA A 318 9.71 -2.61 -16.02
CA ALA A 318 9.54 -1.51 -16.97
C ALA A 318 9.47 -1.98 -18.42
N TRP A 319 10.06 -3.13 -18.73
CA TRP A 319 10.10 -3.70 -20.08
C TRP A 319 10.46 -5.19 -20.02
N THR A 320 10.00 -5.95 -21.01
CA THR A 320 10.34 -7.38 -21.20
C THR A 320 10.67 -7.64 -22.68
N ALA A 321 11.60 -8.55 -22.94
CA ALA A 321 11.73 -9.21 -24.22
C ALA A 321 11.16 -10.63 -24.14
N ALA A 322 10.42 -10.99 -25.18
CA ALA A 322 9.99 -12.34 -25.51
C ALA A 322 10.54 -12.66 -26.91
N GLU A 323 10.43 -13.91 -27.36
CA GLU A 323 11.05 -14.41 -28.60
C GLU A 323 10.79 -13.55 -29.85
N ASP A 324 9.65 -12.83 -29.91
CA ASP A 324 9.25 -12.02 -31.06
C ASP A 324 9.47 -10.50 -30.91
N ARG A 325 10.15 -10.04 -29.84
CA ARG A 325 10.22 -8.61 -29.52
C ARG A 325 11.50 -7.94 -30.02
N ASP A 326 11.35 -6.79 -30.68
CA ASP A 326 12.47 -5.97 -31.19
C ASP A 326 13.39 -5.50 -30.04
N PRO A 327 14.69 -5.86 -30.05
CA PRO A 327 15.68 -5.38 -29.10
C PRO A 327 15.80 -3.83 -29.04
N SER A 328 15.45 -3.10 -30.09
CA SER A 328 15.46 -1.64 -30.10
C SER A 328 14.47 -1.01 -29.08
N SER A 329 13.44 -1.76 -28.69
CA SER A 329 12.46 -1.35 -27.68
C SER A 329 13.07 -1.22 -26.27
N PHE A 330 14.19 -1.91 -25.99
CA PHE A 330 14.94 -1.71 -24.74
C PHE A 330 15.45 -0.28 -24.63
N GLN A 331 16.02 0.29 -25.70
CA GLN A 331 16.61 1.63 -25.66
C GLN A 331 15.55 2.70 -25.33
N GLN A 332 14.33 2.53 -25.84
CA GLN A 332 13.20 3.41 -25.54
C GLN A 332 12.82 3.33 -24.05
N ALA A 333 12.73 2.11 -23.50
CA ALA A 333 12.44 1.90 -22.09
C ALA A 333 13.56 2.45 -21.20
N ALA A 334 14.82 2.18 -21.51
CA ALA A 334 15.98 2.69 -20.79
C ALA A 334 16.03 4.23 -20.81
N THR A 335 15.74 4.84 -21.96
CA THR A 335 15.66 6.29 -22.11
C THR A 335 14.56 6.90 -21.26
N ARG A 336 13.36 6.30 -21.28
CA ARG A 336 12.21 6.77 -20.50
C ARG A 336 12.47 6.80 -18.99
N TRP A 337 13.18 5.82 -18.46
CA TRP A 337 13.30 5.64 -17.00
C TRP A 337 14.65 6.06 -16.42
N PHE A 338 15.72 6.07 -17.23
CA PHE A 338 17.11 6.20 -16.75
C PHE A 338 17.95 7.16 -17.59
N THR A 339 17.36 8.11 -18.31
CA THR A 339 18.15 9.09 -19.07
C THR A 339 17.67 10.51 -18.79
N PRO A 340 18.58 11.48 -18.62
CA PRO A 340 18.21 12.89 -18.56
C PRO A 340 17.50 13.31 -19.85
N ALA A 341 16.59 14.29 -19.77
CA ALA A 341 16.19 14.99 -20.99
C ALA A 341 17.42 15.69 -21.58
N GLN A 342 17.68 15.49 -22.87
CA GLN A 342 18.60 16.36 -23.61
C GLN A 342 17.92 17.73 -23.73
N TYR A 343 18.52 18.76 -23.13
CA TYR A 343 18.10 20.15 -23.30
C TYR A 343 18.87 20.79 -24.44
#